data_AF-A0A858U757-F1
#
_entry.id   AF-A0A858U757-F1
#
_cell.length_a   1.000
_cell.length_b   1.000
_cell.length_c   1.000
_cell.angle_alpha   90.00
_cell.angle_beta   90.00
_cell.angle_gamma   90.00
#
_symmetry.space_group_name_H-M   'P 1'
#
loop_
_entity.id
_entity.type
_entity.pdbx_description
1 polymer ?
#
loop_
_entity_poly.entity_id
_entity_poly.type
_entity_poly.pdbx_seq_one_letter_code
_entity_poly.pdbx_strand_id
1 'polypeptide(L)'
;MKKKTKKILDKYYISEAFDKNRNISFNFKKANKKISGNFAEFTDALAEYVRVAEQSENETRVWFHRDAAYRGSVGLEKARLIIDHVKEKNVDNQQVIDYIEKENLVEKPVKKPSKKMMVAEELEKEANEISFDVQDKESKMSSDVTSNDVEYESKFDVTILDLKPYEGKLDVYYNLSSEDGQTSETMMKTIEGFSTMMNDDMMMSENSSTMNEEPMMNEEDQKMDNDSMMMNEDNQMMEEENKDMMMSDEGHSHHHHSKHYNPKNTGIKVALSLLIIIALVNLVLLILNITEIL
;
A
#
# COMPACT_ATOMS: atom_id res chain seq x y z
N MET A 1 -5.77 -31.09 -33.92
CA MET A 1 -5.76 -30.09 -32.82
C MET A 1 -6.72 -30.56 -31.73
N LYS A 2 -6.23 -30.95 -30.55
CA LYS A 2 -7.11 -31.34 -29.43
C LYS A 2 -7.79 -30.07 -28.89
N LYS A 3 -9.12 -29.99 -28.98
CA LYS A 3 -9.90 -28.90 -28.35
C LYS A 3 -9.57 -28.90 -26.85
N LYS A 4 -9.02 -27.81 -26.34
CA LYS A 4 -8.86 -27.57 -24.90
C LYS A 4 -10.27 -27.55 -24.30
N THR A 5 -10.68 -28.61 -23.62
CA THR A 5 -11.96 -28.66 -22.91
C THR A 5 -11.93 -27.55 -21.85
N LYS A 6 -12.83 -26.58 -21.98
CA LYS A 6 -12.91 -25.45 -21.05
C LYS A 6 -13.27 -26.03 -19.68
N LYS A 7 -12.37 -25.95 -18.71
CA LYS A 7 -12.66 -26.37 -17.33
C LYS A 7 -13.78 -25.47 -16.81
N ILE A 8 -14.95 -26.06 -16.56
CA ILE A 8 -16.09 -25.35 -16.00
C ILE A 8 -15.90 -25.33 -14.48
N LEU A 9 -16.03 -24.17 -13.86
CA LEU A 9 -15.99 -24.00 -12.42
C LEU A 9 -17.41 -23.88 -11.90
N ASP A 10 -17.81 -24.85 -11.09
CA ASP A 10 -19.10 -24.85 -10.41
C ASP A 10 -19.02 -23.98 -9.16
N LYS A 11 -19.87 -22.94 -9.13
CA LYS A 11 -19.81 -21.92 -8.09
C LYS A 11 -20.93 -22.09 -7.07
N TYR A 12 -20.57 -22.06 -5.79
CA TYR A 12 -21.50 -22.17 -4.67
C TYR A 12 -21.35 -20.98 -3.72
N TYR A 13 -22.38 -20.69 -2.94
CA TYR A 13 -22.38 -19.60 -1.99
C TYR A 13 -22.97 -20.06 -0.67
N ILE A 14 -22.31 -19.67 0.42
CA ILE A 14 -22.83 -19.74 1.78
C ILE A 14 -22.93 -18.31 2.29
N SER A 15 -24.13 -17.88 2.66
CA SER A 15 -24.38 -16.53 3.16
C SER A 15 -25.18 -16.55 4.44
N GLU A 16 -24.77 -15.72 5.39
CA GLU A 16 -25.51 -15.48 6.64
C GLU A 16 -26.87 -14.86 6.35
N ALA A 17 -27.86 -15.28 7.13
CA ALA A 17 -29.20 -14.71 7.16
C ALA A 17 -29.70 -14.67 8.60
N PHE A 18 -30.30 -13.54 8.97
CA PHE A 18 -30.92 -13.35 10.27
C PHE A 18 -32.44 -13.43 10.14
N ASP A 19 -33.08 -14.15 11.06
CA ASP A 19 -34.53 -14.10 11.21
C ASP A 19 -34.98 -12.85 11.98
N LYS A 20 -36.30 -12.73 12.23
CA LYS A 20 -36.88 -11.58 12.96
C LYS A 20 -36.40 -11.51 14.43
N ASN A 21 -35.96 -12.62 15.00
CA ASN A 21 -35.48 -12.73 16.36
C ASN A 21 -33.95 -12.61 16.44
N ARG A 22 -33.29 -12.31 15.31
CA ARG A 22 -31.83 -12.27 15.15
C ARG A 22 -31.14 -13.62 15.35
N ASN A 23 -31.83 -14.73 15.16
CA ASN A 23 -31.18 -16.02 15.04
C ASN A 23 -30.45 -16.10 13.70
N ILE A 24 -29.20 -16.54 13.73
CA ILE A 24 -28.40 -16.74 12.53
C ILE A 24 -28.75 -18.06 11.86
N SER A 25 -28.74 -18.05 10.53
CA SER A 25 -28.81 -19.23 9.68
C SER A 25 -27.94 -19.02 8.44
N PHE A 26 -27.62 -20.10 7.74
CA PHE A 26 -26.73 -20.11 6.59
C PHE A 26 -27.48 -20.60 5.36
N ASN A 27 -27.64 -19.72 4.38
CA ASN A 27 -28.22 -20.06 3.09
C ASN A 27 -27.15 -20.63 2.17
N PHE A 28 -27.36 -21.86 1.70
CA PHE A 28 -26.53 -22.52 0.70
C PHE A 28 -27.20 -22.43 -0.68
N LYS A 29 -26.45 -22.00 -1.71
CA LYS A 29 -26.96 -21.96 -3.09
C LYS A 29 -25.87 -22.25 -4.12
N LYS A 30 -26.26 -22.89 -5.23
CA LYS A 30 -25.44 -22.94 -6.46
C LYS A 30 -25.68 -21.67 -7.29
N ALA A 31 -24.64 -21.16 -7.94
CA ALA A 31 -24.75 -20.02 -8.85
C ALA A 31 -25.82 -20.25 -9.92
N ASN A 32 -26.59 -19.20 -10.21
CA ASN A 32 -27.69 -19.24 -11.18
C ASN A 32 -28.79 -20.26 -10.88
N LYS A 33 -28.85 -20.78 -9.65
CA LYS A 33 -29.94 -21.63 -9.15
C LYS A 33 -30.57 -20.98 -7.92
N LYS A 34 -31.83 -21.36 -7.66
CA LYS A 34 -32.52 -21.00 -6.41
C LYS A 34 -31.78 -21.63 -5.22
N ILE A 35 -32.02 -21.09 -4.03
CA ILE A 35 -31.43 -21.56 -2.77
C ILE A 35 -31.62 -23.07 -2.66
N SER A 36 -30.52 -23.80 -2.45
CA SER A 36 -30.50 -25.25 -2.34
C SER A 36 -30.70 -25.74 -0.91
N GLY A 37 -30.47 -24.89 0.10
CA GLY A 37 -30.78 -25.19 1.49
C GLY A 37 -30.61 -24.00 2.43
N ASN A 38 -31.20 -24.09 3.62
CA ASN A 38 -30.98 -23.20 4.75
C ASN A 38 -30.59 -24.08 5.95
N PHE A 39 -29.52 -23.72 6.65
CA PHE A 39 -28.93 -24.50 7.74
C PHE A 39 -28.82 -23.63 8.99
N ALA A 40 -29.03 -24.22 10.17
CA ALA A 40 -28.83 -23.52 11.44
C ALA A 40 -27.33 -23.30 11.71
N GLU A 41 -26.52 -24.33 11.47
CA GLU A 41 -25.08 -24.33 11.74
C GLU A 41 -24.26 -24.09 10.48
N PHE A 42 -23.16 -23.35 10.61
CA PHE A 42 -22.24 -23.09 9.49
C PHE A 42 -21.58 -24.38 8.98
N THR A 43 -21.17 -25.26 9.91
CA THR A 43 -20.50 -26.51 9.56
C THR A 43 -21.41 -27.42 8.76
N ASP A 44 -22.73 -27.36 8.96
CA ASP A 44 -23.70 -28.17 8.22
C ASP A 44 -23.87 -27.65 6.79
N ALA A 45 -23.94 -26.33 6.61
CA ALA A 45 -23.95 -25.72 5.28
C ALA A 45 -22.67 -26.04 4.50
N LEU A 46 -21.53 -26.03 5.17
CA LEU A 46 -20.24 -26.34 4.55
C LEU A 46 -20.08 -27.84 4.28
N ALA A 47 -20.59 -28.71 5.15
CA ALA A 47 -20.65 -30.16 4.91
C ALA A 47 -21.53 -30.49 3.71
N GLU A 48 -22.66 -29.78 3.53
CA GLU A 48 -23.49 -29.93 2.33
C GLU A 48 -22.73 -29.51 1.06
N TYR A 49 -21.94 -28.43 1.12
CA TYR A 49 -21.05 -28.07 0.02
C TYR A 49 -20.06 -29.20 -0.31
N VAL A 50 -19.38 -29.76 0.70
CA VAL A 50 -18.45 -30.89 0.52
C VAL A 50 -19.16 -32.07 -0.16
N ARG A 51 -20.35 -32.44 0.33
CA ARG A 51 -21.15 -33.54 -0.22
C ARG A 51 -21.49 -33.34 -1.69
N VAL A 52 -21.96 -32.15 -2.09
CA VAL A 52 -22.30 -31.89 -3.51
C VAL A 52 -21.07 -31.67 -4.39
N ALA A 53 -19.96 -31.20 -3.80
CA ALA A 53 -18.71 -31.00 -4.51
C ALA A 53 -18.03 -32.33 -4.87
N GLU A 54 -18.06 -33.31 -3.97
CA GLU A 54 -17.55 -34.67 -4.21
C GLU A 54 -18.31 -35.40 -5.33
N GLN A 55 -19.58 -35.06 -5.53
CA GLN A 55 -20.42 -35.62 -6.59
C GLN A 55 -20.28 -34.89 -7.93
N SER A 56 -19.52 -33.79 -7.98
CA SER A 56 -19.37 -32.98 -9.17
C SER A 56 -18.23 -33.47 -10.05
N GLU A 57 -18.46 -33.54 -11.35
CA GLU A 57 -17.41 -33.79 -12.34
C GLU A 57 -16.53 -32.55 -12.59
N ASN A 58 -17.01 -31.37 -12.16
CA ASN A 58 -16.34 -30.09 -12.35
C ASN A 58 -15.57 -29.67 -11.10
N GLU A 59 -14.55 -28.83 -11.28
CA GLU A 59 -13.94 -28.11 -10.16
C GLU A 59 -15.02 -27.28 -9.47
N THR A 60 -15.02 -27.29 -8.14
CA THR A 60 -16.00 -26.57 -7.32
C THR A 60 -15.31 -25.58 -6.41
N ARG A 61 -15.99 -24.48 -6.14
CA ARG A 61 -15.56 -23.48 -5.14
C ARG A 61 -16.78 -22.92 -4.42
N VAL A 62 -16.63 -22.62 -3.14
CA VAL A 62 -17.66 -21.97 -2.33
C VAL A 62 -17.20 -20.57 -1.92
N TRP A 63 -18.10 -19.60 -2.01
CA TRP A 63 -17.88 -18.21 -1.63
C TRP A 63 -18.67 -17.87 -0.36
N PHE A 64 -17.98 -17.34 0.64
CA PHE A 64 -18.56 -16.96 1.92
C PHE A 64 -18.96 -15.49 1.92
N HIS A 65 -20.18 -15.21 2.38
CA HIS A 65 -20.70 -13.87 2.51
C HIS A 65 -21.25 -13.62 3.91
N ARG A 66 -20.88 -12.48 4.47
CA ARG A 66 -21.38 -11.94 5.73
C ARG A 66 -21.95 -10.56 5.47
N ASP A 67 -23.15 -10.25 5.98
CA ASP A 67 -23.81 -8.96 5.78
C ASP A 67 -23.86 -8.54 4.30
N ALA A 68 -24.15 -9.50 3.42
CA ALA A 68 -24.12 -9.37 1.96
C ALA A 68 -22.75 -8.98 1.34
N ALA A 69 -21.68 -8.94 2.13
CA ALA A 69 -20.33 -8.66 1.66
C ALA A 69 -19.49 -9.94 1.54
N TYR A 70 -18.67 -10.02 0.49
CA TYR A 70 -17.76 -11.13 0.26
C TYR A 70 -16.63 -11.14 1.31
N ARG A 71 -16.32 -12.34 1.84
CA ARG A 71 -15.28 -12.53 2.88
C ARG A 71 -14.15 -13.46 2.43
N GLY A 72 -14.43 -14.35 1.49
CA GLY A 72 -13.43 -15.29 0.97
C GLY A 72 -14.06 -16.45 0.22
N SER A 73 -13.22 -17.27 -0.40
CA SER A 73 -13.66 -18.48 -1.11
C SER A 73 -12.68 -19.63 -0.90
N VAL A 74 -13.17 -20.86 -1.01
CA VAL A 74 -12.33 -22.05 -0.86
C VAL A 74 -12.78 -23.19 -1.79
N GLY A 75 -11.83 -24.03 -2.18
CA GLY A 75 -12.10 -25.30 -2.84
C GLY A 75 -12.49 -26.41 -1.84
N LEU A 76 -12.72 -27.62 -2.37
CA LEU A 76 -13.16 -28.79 -1.60
C LEU A 76 -12.25 -29.12 -0.41
N GLU A 77 -10.93 -29.22 -0.61
CA GLU A 77 -10.01 -29.64 0.45
C GLU A 77 -9.95 -28.67 1.62
N LYS A 78 -9.89 -27.36 1.32
CA LYS A 78 -9.93 -26.32 2.37
C LYS A 78 -11.27 -26.26 3.08
N ALA A 79 -12.38 -26.57 2.40
CA ALA A 79 -13.68 -26.64 3.06
C ALA A 79 -13.73 -27.74 4.13
N ARG A 80 -13.13 -28.91 3.90
CA ARG A 80 -13.01 -29.97 4.93
C ARG A 80 -12.20 -29.48 6.13
N LEU A 81 -11.04 -28.88 5.88
CA LEU A 81 -10.17 -28.34 6.92
C LEU A 81 -10.89 -27.28 7.77
N ILE A 82 -11.67 -26.39 7.15
CA ILE A 82 -12.45 -25.39 7.89
C ILE A 82 -13.44 -26.06 8.85
N ILE A 83 -14.13 -27.13 8.44
CA ILE A 83 -15.09 -27.84 9.32
C ILE A 83 -14.37 -28.34 10.58
N ASP A 84 -13.20 -28.96 10.41
CA ASP A 84 -12.43 -29.51 11.51
C ASP A 84 -11.95 -28.41 12.46
N HIS A 85 -11.39 -27.32 11.92
CA HIS A 85 -10.92 -26.18 12.71
C HIS A 85 -12.04 -25.46 13.48
N VAL A 86 -13.20 -25.26 12.85
CA VAL A 86 -14.36 -24.61 13.49
C VAL A 86 -14.90 -25.47 14.64
N LYS A 87 -14.97 -26.79 14.44
CA LYS A 87 -15.39 -27.73 15.48
C LYS A 87 -14.38 -27.83 16.63
N GLU A 88 -13.08 -27.90 16.31
CA GLU A 88 -12.02 -27.98 17.32
C GLU A 88 -11.99 -26.73 18.21
N LYS A 89 -12.14 -25.54 17.62
CA LYS A 89 -12.14 -24.27 18.36
C LYS A 89 -13.49 -23.87 18.93
N ASN A 90 -14.54 -24.66 18.67
CA ASN A 90 -15.91 -24.40 19.13
C ASN A 90 -16.38 -22.97 18.86
N VAL A 91 -16.20 -22.52 17.61
CA VAL A 91 -16.48 -21.13 17.20
C VAL A 91 -17.98 -20.91 17.06
N ASP A 92 -18.49 -19.81 17.63
CA ASP A 92 -19.90 -19.43 17.50
C ASP A 92 -20.28 -19.11 16.05
N ASN A 93 -21.46 -19.58 15.62
CA ASN A 93 -21.99 -19.33 14.28
C ASN A 93 -22.01 -17.84 13.90
N GLN A 94 -22.29 -16.94 14.83
CA GLN A 94 -22.34 -15.50 14.58
C GLN A 94 -20.96 -14.89 14.26
N GLN A 95 -19.88 -15.59 14.58
CA GLN A 95 -18.50 -15.13 14.36
C GLN A 95 -17.72 -16.01 13.38
N VAL A 96 -18.29 -17.13 12.94
CA VAL A 96 -17.57 -18.16 12.18
C VAL A 96 -16.97 -17.66 10.87
N ILE A 97 -17.68 -16.81 10.10
CA ILE A 97 -17.15 -16.28 8.83
C ILE A 97 -16.01 -15.28 9.07
N ASP A 98 -16.10 -14.45 10.11
CA ASP A 98 -14.99 -13.56 10.49
C ASP A 98 -13.79 -14.35 11.00
N TYR A 99 -14.04 -15.41 11.77
CA TYR A 99 -12.99 -16.27 12.29
C TYR A 99 -12.19 -16.91 11.16
N ILE A 100 -12.85 -17.56 10.19
CA ILE A 100 -12.16 -18.19 9.05
C ILE A 100 -11.47 -17.17 8.14
N GLU A 101 -11.95 -15.92 8.13
CA GLU A 101 -11.30 -14.81 7.45
C GLU A 101 -10.01 -14.37 8.15
N LYS A 102 -10.07 -14.17 9.47
CA LYS A 102 -8.93 -13.74 10.30
C LYS A 102 -7.82 -14.79 10.38
N GLU A 103 -8.20 -16.06 10.48
CA GLU A 103 -7.26 -17.20 10.50
C GLU A 103 -6.69 -17.54 9.10
N ASN A 104 -6.98 -16.74 8.07
CA ASN A 104 -6.55 -16.96 6.69
C ASN A 104 -6.94 -18.35 6.13
N LEU A 105 -8.05 -18.92 6.62
CA LEU A 105 -8.58 -20.20 6.14
C LEU A 105 -9.32 -20.06 4.81
N VAL A 106 -9.56 -18.84 4.35
CA VAL A 106 -10.24 -18.51 3.10
C VAL A 106 -9.34 -17.74 2.13
N GLU A 107 -9.60 -17.89 0.83
CA GLU A 107 -8.86 -17.18 -0.21
C GLU A 107 -9.60 -15.93 -0.64
N LYS A 108 -8.90 -14.78 -0.57
CA LYS A 108 -9.37 -13.52 -1.14
C LYS A 108 -8.70 -13.31 -2.49
N PRO A 109 -9.38 -12.71 -3.48
CA PRO A 109 -8.73 -12.29 -4.71
C PRO A 109 -7.71 -11.22 -4.33
N VAL A 110 -6.44 -11.59 -4.35
CA VAL A 110 -5.36 -10.61 -4.36
C VAL A 110 -5.57 -9.80 -5.63
N LYS A 111 -5.74 -8.48 -5.51
CA LYS A 111 -5.77 -7.62 -6.69
C LYS A 111 -4.49 -7.92 -7.47
N LYS A 112 -4.60 -8.46 -8.69
CA LYS A 112 -3.43 -8.59 -9.55
C LYS A 112 -2.78 -7.20 -9.64
N PRO A 113 -1.46 -7.08 -9.45
CA PRO A 113 -0.80 -5.80 -9.64
C PRO A 113 -1.15 -5.29 -11.03
N SER A 114 -1.49 -4.01 -11.13
CA SER A 114 -1.80 -3.40 -12.43
C SER A 114 -0.55 -3.44 -13.30
N LYS A 115 -0.71 -3.44 -14.64
CA LYS A 115 0.44 -3.38 -15.56
C LYS A 115 1.37 -2.21 -15.23
N LYS A 116 0.80 -1.07 -14.80
CA LYS A 116 1.56 0.09 -14.32
C LYS A 116 2.43 -0.22 -13.11
N MET A 117 1.87 -0.90 -12.11
CA MET A 117 2.58 -1.27 -10.89
C MET A 117 3.73 -2.26 -11.15
N MET A 118 3.57 -3.18 -12.11
CA MET A 118 4.65 -4.09 -12.52
C MET A 118 5.80 -3.34 -13.22
N VAL A 119 5.48 -2.41 -14.12
CA VAL A 119 6.50 -1.60 -14.80
C VAL A 119 7.24 -0.69 -13.82
N ALA A 120 6.55 -0.12 -12.82
CA ALA A 120 7.18 0.65 -11.76
C ALA A 120 8.16 -0.20 -10.94
N GLU A 121 7.79 -1.42 -10.56
CA GLU A 121 8.67 -2.34 -9.84
C GLU A 121 9.89 -2.77 -10.67
N GLU A 122 9.72 -2.98 -11.98
CA GLU A 122 10.83 -3.27 -12.89
C GLU A 122 11.77 -2.07 -13.09
N LEU A 123 11.22 -0.85 -13.20
CA LEU A 123 12.01 0.40 -13.27
C LEU A 123 12.86 0.58 -12.02
N GLU A 124 12.28 0.41 -10.83
CA GLU A 124 13.01 0.52 -9.56
C GLU A 124 14.10 -0.55 -9.44
N LYS A 125 13.81 -1.78 -9.84
CA LYS A 125 14.80 -2.86 -9.79
C LYS A 125 15.98 -2.58 -10.73
N GLU A 126 15.71 -2.21 -11.98
CA GLU A 126 16.77 -1.88 -12.93
C GLU A 126 17.55 -0.63 -12.47
N ALA A 127 16.87 0.39 -11.93
CA ALA A 127 17.52 1.59 -11.43
C ALA A 127 18.50 1.28 -10.29
N ASN A 128 18.25 0.25 -9.49
CA ASN A 128 19.18 -0.21 -8.46
C ASN A 128 20.36 -1.02 -9.02
N GLU A 129 20.16 -1.75 -10.12
CA GLU A 129 21.15 -2.66 -10.70
C GLU A 129 22.05 -2.01 -11.76
N ILE A 130 21.61 -0.92 -12.40
CA ILE A 130 22.37 -0.22 -13.43
C ILE A 130 23.74 0.25 -12.93
N SER A 131 24.74 0.10 -13.79
CA SER A 131 26.12 0.53 -13.58
C SER A 131 26.49 1.62 -14.59
N PHE A 132 27.28 2.58 -14.14
CA PHE A 132 27.83 3.64 -14.98
C PHE A 132 29.34 3.52 -15.06
N ASP A 133 29.91 3.84 -16.21
CA ASP A 133 31.34 3.94 -16.41
C ASP A 133 31.71 5.17 -17.25
N VAL A 134 32.99 5.52 -17.27
CA VAL A 134 33.53 6.62 -18.08
C VAL A 134 34.82 6.15 -18.73
N GLN A 135 34.91 6.30 -20.06
CA GLN A 135 36.10 5.89 -20.80
C GLN A 135 37.33 6.69 -20.38
N ASP A 136 38.44 5.97 -20.15
CA ASP A 136 39.74 6.52 -19.77
C ASP A 136 39.71 7.35 -18.46
N LYS A 137 38.79 7.01 -17.53
CA LYS A 137 38.59 7.73 -16.26
C LYS A 137 39.86 7.94 -15.45
N GLU A 138 40.79 6.97 -15.46
CA GLU A 138 42.08 7.05 -14.74
C GLU A 138 42.97 8.21 -15.22
N SER A 139 42.74 8.71 -16.44
CA SER A 139 43.51 9.80 -17.05
C SER A 139 42.80 11.15 -17.05
N LYS A 140 41.54 11.21 -16.58
CA LYS A 140 40.69 12.40 -16.60
C LYS A 140 40.33 12.83 -15.18
N MET A 141 40.11 14.13 -14.98
CA MET A 141 39.55 14.63 -13.72
C MET A 141 38.04 14.41 -13.72
N SER A 142 37.46 14.04 -12.57
CA SER A 142 36.01 13.88 -12.47
C SER A 142 35.24 15.17 -12.76
N SER A 143 35.86 16.34 -12.56
CA SER A 143 35.31 17.66 -12.90
C SER A 143 35.11 17.92 -14.39
N ASP A 144 35.82 17.18 -15.24
CA ASP A 144 35.80 17.38 -16.69
C ASP A 144 34.78 16.47 -17.38
N VAL A 145 34.12 15.58 -16.62
CA VAL A 145 33.14 14.62 -17.14
C VAL A 145 31.81 15.30 -17.38
N THR A 146 31.25 15.13 -18.58
CA THR A 146 29.89 15.56 -18.92
C THR A 146 28.95 14.36 -19.04
N SER A 147 27.64 14.60 -19.09
CA SER A 147 26.64 13.54 -19.23
C SER A 147 26.83 12.67 -20.48
N ASN A 148 27.48 13.20 -21.52
CA ASN A 148 27.76 12.45 -22.75
C ASN A 148 28.95 11.49 -22.63
N ASP A 149 29.79 11.68 -21.61
CA ASP A 149 30.97 10.82 -21.36
C ASP A 149 30.62 9.61 -20.49
N VAL A 150 29.41 9.58 -19.92
CA VAL A 150 28.93 8.54 -19.02
C VAL A 150 28.27 7.42 -19.84
N GLU A 151 28.89 6.25 -19.81
CA GLU A 151 28.40 5.03 -20.46
C GLU A 151 27.56 4.19 -19.49
N TYR A 152 26.50 3.59 -20.00
CA TYR A 152 25.60 2.70 -19.25
C TYR A 152 24.91 1.71 -20.17
N GLU A 153 24.45 0.59 -19.61
CA GLU A 153 23.59 -0.38 -20.29
C GLU A 153 22.30 -0.53 -19.50
N SER A 154 21.16 -0.21 -20.12
CA SER A 154 19.85 -0.35 -19.50
C SER A 154 18.80 -0.73 -20.54
N LYS A 155 17.77 -1.45 -20.08
CA LYS A 155 16.57 -1.72 -20.87
C LYS A 155 15.62 -0.52 -20.92
N PHE A 156 15.83 0.48 -20.07
CA PHE A 156 15.01 1.68 -19.97
C PHE A 156 15.81 2.92 -20.38
N ASP A 157 15.10 3.99 -20.71
CA ASP A 157 15.71 5.26 -21.09
C ASP A 157 16.26 5.95 -19.83
N VAL A 158 17.57 6.12 -19.76
CA VAL A 158 18.26 6.77 -18.63
C VAL A 158 18.34 8.28 -18.89
N THR A 159 17.96 9.07 -17.89
CA THR A 159 18.21 10.52 -17.90
C THR A 159 19.17 10.87 -16.77
N ILE A 160 20.34 11.39 -17.13
CA ILE A 160 21.30 11.95 -16.18
C ILE A 160 20.83 13.36 -15.80
N LEU A 161 20.55 13.56 -14.52
CA LEU A 161 20.02 14.80 -13.97
C LEU A 161 21.13 15.74 -13.51
N ASP A 162 22.15 15.18 -12.85
CA ASP A 162 23.25 15.96 -12.26
C ASP A 162 24.51 15.09 -12.11
N LEU A 163 25.66 15.76 -12.12
CA LEU A 163 26.99 15.17 -11.97
C LEU A 163 27.77 15.94 -10.90
N LYS A 164 28.16 15.27 -9.81
CA LYS A 164 28.89 15.89 -8.71
C LYS A 164 30.29 15.28 -8.55
N PRO A 165 31.34 15.97 -9.05
CA PRO A 165 32.72 15.52 -8.89
C PRO A 165 33.27 15.85 -7.51
N TYR A 166 34.02 14.92 -6.90
CA TYR A 166 34.76 15.14 -5.66
C TYR A 166 35.84 14.06 -5.47
N GLU A 167 37.02 14.43 -4.98
CA GLU A 167 38.07 13.48 -4.52
C GLU A 167 38.36 12.26 -5.43
N GLY A 168 38.44 12.45 -6.75
CA GLY A 168 38.67 11.34 -7.69
C GLY A 168 37.46 10.42 -7.91
N LYS A 169 36.28 10.89 -7.51
CA LYS A 169 34.98 10.26 -7.69
C LYS A 169 34.00 11.19 -8.40
N LEU A 170 32.94 10.59 -8.92
CA LEU A 170 31.84 11.28 -9.58
C LEU A 170 30.52 10.65 -9.14
N ASP A 171 29.67 11.40 -8.43
CA ASP A 171 28.29 10.98 -8.19
C ASP A 171 27.43 11.33 -9.41
N VAL A 172 26.74 10.33 -9.94
CA VAL A 172 25.79 10.43 -11.04
C VAL A 172 24.38 10.35 -10.47
N TYR A 173 23.61 11.43 -10.59
CA TYR A 173 22.20 11.46 -10.25
C TYR A 173 21.38 11.20 -11.50
N TYR A 174 20.49 10.22 -11.48
CA TYR A 174 19.74 9.79 -12.66
C TYR A 174 18.35 9.27 -12.30
N ASN A 175 17.50 9.17 -13.32
CA ASN A 175 16.28 8.37 -13.26
C ASN A 175 16.14 7.52 -14.53
N LEU A 176 15.30 6.49 -14.46
CA LEU A 176 14.92 5.66 -15.59
C LEU A 176 13.50 6.02 -16.03
N SER A 177 13.24 5.93 -17.32
CA SER A 177 11.91 6.12 -17.89
C SER A 177 11.52 4.98 -18.83
N SER A 178 10.24 4.65 -18.80
CA SER A 178 9.63 3.66 -19.69
C SER A 178 8.96 4.34 -20.88
N GLU A 179 8.76 3.59 -21.98
CA GLU A 179 8.03 4.06 -23.17
C GLU A 179 6.60 4.55 -22.84
N ASP A 180 5.99 3.99 -21.78
CA ASP A 180 4.67 4.37 -21.28
C ASP A 180 4.69 5.68 -20.44
N GLY A 181 5.84 6.35 -20.31
CA GLY A 181 6.02 7.63 -19.61
C GLY A 181 6.11 7.56 -18.08
N GLN A 182 6.24 6.36 -17.50
CA GLN A 182 6.53 6.20 -16.07
C GLN A 182 8.03 6.35 -15.83
N THR A 183 8.37 7.02 -14.72
CA THR A 183 9.75 7.27 -14.29
C THR A 183 10.03 6.61 -12.94
N SER A 184 11.26 6.13 -12.73
CA SER A 184 11.74 5.73 -11.40
C SER A 184 11.94 6.93 -10.48
N GLU A 185 12.17 6.67 -9.20
CA GLU A 185 12.76 7.65 -8.30
C GLU A 185 14.15 8.08 -8.79
N THR A 186 14.62 9.22 -8.28
CA THR A 186 15.97 9.70 -8.55
C THR A 186 16.96 8.90 -7.72
N MET A 187 17.90 8.28 -8.40
CA MET A 187 18.94 7.44 -7.82
C MET A 187 20.31 8.11 -7.95
N MET A 188 21.25 7.65 -7.14
CA MET A 188 22.64 8.10 -7.18
C MET A 188 23.59 6.90 -7.23
N LYS A 189 24.57 6.97 -8.13
CA LYS A 189 25.66 6.00 -8.25
C LYS A 189 26.98 6.74 -8.31
N THR A 190 27.98 6.22 -7.61
CA THR A 190 29.32 6.79 -7.60
C THR A 190 30.22 6.02 -8.56
N ILE A 191 30.86 6.73 -9.48
CA ILE A 191 31.95 6.23 -10.31
C ILE A 191 33.26 6.62 -9.63
N GLU A 192 34.13 5.64 -9.39
CA GLU A 192 35.44 5.84 -8.78
C GLU A 192 36.58 5.60 -9.78
N GLY A 193 37.78 6.03 -9.41
CA GLY A 193 39.01 5.79 -10.19
C GLY A 193 39.39 6.92 -11.14
N PHE A 194 38.91 8.15 -10.88
CA PHE A 194 39.36 9.32 -11.63
C PHE A 194 40.74 9.79 -11.17
N SER A 195 41.46 10.46 -12.07
CA SER A 195 42.73 11.08 -11.74
C SER A 195 42.54 12.15 -10.66
N THR A 196 43.30 12.04 -9.58
CA THR A 196 43.26 12.96 -8.44
C THR A 196 44.29 14.08 -8.53
N MET A 197 44.97 14.24 -9.68
CA MET A 197 46.16 15.11 -9.83
C MET A 197 46.03 16.47 -9.13
N MET A 198 46.45 16.52 -7.87
CA MET A 198 47.26 17.62 -7.37
C MET A 198 48.60 17.46 -8.09
N ASN A 199 48.95 18.45 -8.90
CA ASN A 199 50.22 18.54 -9.62
C ASN A 199 51.42 17.96 -8.84
N ASP A 200 51.89 16.77 -9.22
CA ASP A 200 53.24 16.29 -8.85
C ASP A 200 54.34 17.20 -9.45
N ASP A 201 53.98 18.12 -10.36
CA ASP A 201 54.88 19.15 -10.90
C ASP A 201 55.10 20.37 -9.98
N MET A 202 54.48 20.47 -8.79
CA MET A 202 54.83 21.50 -7.80
C MET A 202 55.85 21.04 -6.73
N MET A 203 56.36 19.81 -6.78
CA MET A 203 57.37 19.29 -5.84
C MET A 203 58.83 19.42 -6.34
N MET A 204 59.10 20.28 -7.34
CA MET A 204 60.46 20.54 -7.84
C MET A 204 60.83 22.03 -7.73
N SER A 205 60.80 22.58 -6.53
CA SER A 205 61.50 23.82 -6.19
C SER A 205 61.75 23.87 -4.69
N GLU A 206 62.86 23.27 -4.24
CA GLU A 206 63.73 23.79 -3.17
C GLU A 206 64.77 22.73 -2.78
N ASN A 207 65.91 22.71 -3.50
CA ASN A 207 67.19 22.53 -2.82
C ASN A 207 68.37 22.98 -3.70
N SER A 208 68.84 24.19 -3.47
CA SER A 208 70.23 24.60 -3.75
C SER A 208 70.58 25.81 -2.90
N SER A 209 70.80 25.54 -1.63
CA SER A 209 71.85 26.10 -0.78
C SER A 209 72.57 27.36 -1.27
N THR A 210 72.46 28.45 -0.52
CA THR A 210 73.68 29.15 -0.07
C THR A 210 73.45 29.74 1.32
N MET A 211 74.22 29.21 2.26
CA MET A 211 74.43 29.69 3.60
C MET A 211 74.76 31.19 3.61
N ASN A 212 74.22 31.92 4.59
CA ASN A 212 75.04 32.82 5.39
C ASN A 212 74.43 32.97 6.79
N GLU A 213 75.33 32.91 7.75
CA GLU A 213 75.15 32.76 9.19
C GLU A 213 74.75 34.08 9.89
N GLU A 214 73.82 33.94 10.86
CA GLU A 214 73.78 34.58 12.20
C GLU A 214 73.63 36.13 12.35
N PRO A 215 73.35 36.64 13.57
CA PRO A 215 72.13 36.44 14.37
C PRO A 215 71.59 37.82 14.86
N MET A 216 70.47 37.85 15.58
CA MET A 216 70.33 38.51 16.90
C MET A 216 68.87 38.72 17.33
N MET A 217 68.72 38.52 18.64
CA MET A 217 67.59 38.69 19.56
C MET A 217 66.59 39.83 19.25
N ASN A 218 65.33 39.63 19.60
CA ASN A 218 64.82 40.12 20.89
C ASN A 218 63.44 39.56 21.25
N GLU A 219 63.33 39.14 22.50
CA GLU A 219 62.09 39.08 23.28
C GLU A 219 61.41 40.46 23.28
N GLU A 220 60.10 40.50 23.11
CA GLU A 220 59.18 41.23 24.00
C GLU A 220 57.73 40.99 23.59
N ASP A 221 56.98 40.48 24.57
CA ASP A 221 55.57 40.73 24.87
C ASP A 221 54.70 41.43 23.83
N GLN A 222 53.57 40.78 23.50
CA GLN A 222 52.27 41.44 23.69
C GLN A 222 51.13 40.42 23.75
N LYS A 223 50.63 40.24 24.98
CA LYS A 223 49.25 39.86 25.27
C LYS A 223 48.29 40.81 24.55
N MET A 224 47.30 40.27 23.86
CA MET A 224 45.99 40.90 23.79
C MET A 224 44.92 39.81 23.97
N ASP A 225 44.32 39.86 25.15
CA ASP A 225 42.96 39.39 25.39
C ASP A 225 42.00 40.16 24.46
N ASN A 226 41.05 39.47 23.85
CA ASN A 226 39.75 40.09 23.62
C ASN A 226 38.66 39.01 23.64
N ASP A 227 38.04 38.92 24.82
CA ASP A 227 36.68 38.43 25.02
C ASP A 227 35.67 39.20 24.16
N SER A 228 34.47 38.62 24.07
CA SER A 228 33.19 39.25 23.70
C SER A 228 32.86 39.36 22.20
N MET A 229 31.99 38.47 21.74
CA MET A 229 30.70 38.84 21.10
C MET A 229 29.70 37.70 21.36
N MET A 230 28.72 37.91 22.25
CA MET A 230 27.34 38.28 21.93
C MET A 230 26.62 37.13 21.18
N MET A 231 25.88 36.26 21.86
CA MET A 231 24.42 36.40 22.09
C MET A 231 23.65 36.91 20.86
N ASN A 232 22.80 36.04 20.32
CA ASN A 232 21.44 36.32 19.84
C ASN A 232 20.76 34.94 19.68
N GLU A 233 19.92 34.52 20.63
CA GLU A 233 18.49 34.83 20.72
C GLU A 233 17.71 34.41 19.48
N ASP A 234 17.02 33.27 19.64
CA ASP A 234 15.58 33.11 19.46
C ASP A 234 14.96 33.90 18.30
N ASN A 235 14.68 33.19 17.20
CA ASN A 235 13.64 33.62 16.29
C ASN A 235 12.44 32.68 16.41
N GLN A 236 11.44 33.22 17.12
CA GLN A 236 10.08 32.72 17.25
C GLN A 236 9.34 32.68 15.90
N MET A 237 8.45 31.69 15.82
CA MET A 237 7.10 31.76 15.25
C MET A 237 6.90 32.32 13.84
N MET A 238 6.46 31.45 12.94
CA MET A 238 5.25 31.73 12.15
C MET A 238 4.37 30.48 12.06
N GLU A 239 3.29 30.49 12.84
CA GLU A 239 2.02 29.91 12.43
C GLU A 239 1.45 30.82 11.34
N GLU A 240 1.23 30.29 10.14
CA GLU A 240 0.27 30.87 9.20
C GLU A 240 -0.82 29.83 8.90
N GLU A 241 -1.99 30.14 9.45
CA GLU A 241 -3.28 29.71 8.96
C GLU A 241 -3.36 29.97 7.45
N ASN A 242 -3.67 28.94 6.66
CA ASN A 242 -4.20 29.16 5.33
C ASN A 242 -5.61 28.59 5.21
N LYS A 243 -6.52 29.56 5.06
CA LYS A 243 -7.94 29.44 4.79
C LYS A 243 -8.19 28.84 3.41
N ASP A 244 -9.32 28.15 3.34
CA ASP A 244 -10.30 28.17 2.24
C ASP A 244 -9.77 28.51 0.84
N MET A 245 -9.67 27.47 0.00
CA MET A 245 -10.01 27.61 -1.42
C MET A 245 -10.99 26.51 -1.83
N MET A 246 -12.25 26.94 -1.97
CA MET A 246 -13.21 26.36 -2.90
C MET A 246 -12.75 26.60 -4.34
N MET A 247 -13.14 25.69 -5.23
CA MET A 247 -13.48 25.81 -6.68
C MET A 247 -13.11 24.46 -7.33
N SER A 248 -14.07 23.56 -7.53
CA SER A 248 -15.00 23.46 -8.68
C SER A 248 -14.41 22.68 -9.86
N ASP A 249 -15.10 21.58 -10.18
CA ASP A 249 -15.28 20.95 -11.50
C ASP A 249 -14.06 20.68 -12.40
N GLU A 250 -13.79 19.40 -12.70
CA GLU A 250 -14.34 18.76 -13.92
C GLU A 250 -13.88 17.28 -14.03
N GLY A 251 -14.86 16.40 -14.27
CA GLY A 251 -14.75 15.23 -15.15
C GLY A 251 -13.88 14.03 -14.74
N HIS A 252 -14.52 12.93 -14.32
CA HIS A 252 -14.58 11.70 -15.13
C HIS A 252 -15.54 10.68 -14.51
N SER A 253 -16.52 10.27 -15.31
CA SER A 253 -17.64 9.41 -14.93
C SER A 253 -17.23 7.94 -14.77
N HIS A 254 -17.40 7.38 -13.58
CA HIS A 254 -17.62 5.94 -13.42
C HIS A 254 -19.11 5.68 -13.22
N HIS A 255 -19.70 4.87 -14.11
CA HIS A 255 -21.06 4.36 -14.00
C HIS A 255 -21.22 3.54 -12.71
N HIS A 256 -21.68 4.20 -11.65
CA HIS A 256 -22.37 3.56 -10.54
C HIS A 256 -23.87 3.54 -10.84
N HIS A 257 -24.46 2.34 -10.86
CA HIS A 257 -25.90 2.16 -10.75
C HIS A 257 -26.35 2.69 -9.38
N SER A 258 -26.73 3.97 -9.33
CA SER A 258 -27.48 4.52 -8.20
C SER A 258 -28.89 3.95 -8.26
N LYS A 259 -29.27 3.22 -7.22
CA LYS A 259 -30.68 2.88 -6.99
C LYS A 259 -31.41 4.19 -6.76
N HIS A 260 -32.36 4.52 -7.63
CA HIS A 260 -33.28 5.63 -7.46
C HIS A 260 -33.93 5.57 -6.07
N TYR A 261 -33.46 6.40 -5.15
CA TYR A 261 -34.18 6.72 -3.93
C TYR A 261 -35.37 7.59 -4.34
N ASN A 262 -36.58 7.09 -4.11
CA ASN A 262 -37.81 7.84 -4.33
C ASN A 262 -38.13 8.65 -3.06
N PRO A 263 -37.92 9.97 -3.04
CA PRO A 263 -38.00 10.79 -1.82
C PRO A 263 -39.45 11.02 -1.33
N LYS A 264 -40.47 10.51 -2.02
CA LYS A 264 -41.87 10.79 -1.68
C LYS A 264 -42.45 9.93 -0.54
N ASN A 265 -41.68 8.98 0.01
CA ASN A 265 -42.18 8.04 1.03
C ASN A 265 -41.40 8.02 2.35
N THR A 266 -40.39 8.87 2.53
CA THR A 266 -39.59 8.94 3.76
C THR A 266 -40.35 9.64 4.88
N GLY A 267 -41.08 10.73 4.59
CA GLY A 267 -41.85 11.46 5.60
C GLY A 267 -42.95 10.61 6.26
N ILE A 268 -43.67 9.80 5.48
CA ILE A 268 -44.75 8.94 5.98
C ILE A 268 -44.19 7.83 6.88
N LYS A 269 -43.03 7.24 6.53
CA LYS A 269 -42.40 6.20 7.34
C LYS A 269 -41.90 6.73 8.69
N VAL A 270 -41.34 7.94 8.71
CA VAL A 270 -40.90 8.60 9.95
C VAL A 270 -42.10 8.94 10.83
N ALA A 271 -43.19 9.47 10.26
CA ALA A 271 -44.42 9.76 11.00
C ALA A 271 -45.06 8.50 11.60
N LEU A 272 -45.11 7.38 10.85
CA LEU A 272 -45.64 6.11 11.34
C LEU A 272 -44.78 5.54 12.49
N SER A 273 -43.45 5.64 12.38
CA SER A 273 -42.54 5.20 13.45
C SER A 273 -42.74 5.98 14.74
N LEU A 274 -42.97 7.30 14.64
CA LEU A 274 -43.24 8.17 15.80
C LEU A 274 -44.56 7.83 16.49
N LEU A 275 -45.62 7.54 15.72
CA LEU A 275 -46.91 7.13 16.27
C LEU A 275 -46.84 5.80 17.04
N ILE A 276 -46.05 4.85 16.55
CA ILE A 276 -45.84 3.56 17.22
C ILE A 276 -45.14 3.76 18.57
N ILE A 277 -44.12 4.62 18.62
CA ILE A 277 -43.39 4.92 19.87
C ILE A 277 -44.33 5.56 20.89
N ILE A 278 -45.15 6.53 20.48
CA ILE A 278 -46.12 7.19 21.37
C ILE A 278 -47.14 6.18 21.92
N ALA A 279 -47.64 5.27 21.09
CA ALA A 279 -48.57 4.23 21.52
C ALA A 279 -47.95 3.28 22.56
N LEU A 280 -46.68 2.88 22.37
CA LEU A 280 -45.96 2.04 23.32
C LEU A 280 -45.70 2.73 24.65
N VAL A 281 -45.33 4.02 24.63
CA VAL A 281 -45.15 4.81 25.87
C VAL A 281 -46.46 4.90 26.65
N ASN A 282 -47.58 5.18 25.97
CA ASN A 282 -48.89 5.23 26.63
C ASN A 282 -49.33 3.87 27.19
N LEU A 283 -49.01 2.76 26.51
CA LEU A 283 -49.29 1.42 27.01
C LEU A 283 -48.48 1.11 28.27
N VAL A 284 -47.20 1.46 28.32
CA VAL A 284 -46.35 1.29 29.51
C VAL A 284 -46.88 2.12 30.68
N LEU A 285 -47.25 3.38 30.44
CA LEU A 285 -47.84 4.23 31.48
C LEU A 285 -49.17 3.67 32.01
N LEU A 286 -50.01 3.08 31.15
CA LEU A 286 -51.25 2.42 31.56
C LEU A 286 -50.97 1.22 32.47
N ILE A 287 -49.99 0.38 32.10
CA ILE A 287 -49.60 -0.79 32.89
C ILE A 287 -49.09 -0.35 34.27
N LEU A 288 -48.22 0.66 34.32
CA LEU A 288 -47.66 1.20 35.57
C LEU A 288 -48.77 1.74 36.49
N ASN A 289 -49.73 2.47 35.93
CA ASN A 289 -50.85 3.04 36.69
C ASN A 289 -51.81 1.96 37.25
N ILE A 290 -51.94 0.81 36.57
CA ILE A 290 -52.75 -0.32 37.08
C ILE A 290 -52.00 -1.05 38.21
N THR A 291 -50.67 -1.15 38.12
CA THR A 291 -49.87 -1.88 39.12
C THR A 291 -49.67 -1.14 40.44
N GLU A 292 -49.81 0.19 40.48
CA GLU A 292 -49.74 0.96 41.75
C GLU A 292 -51.07 0.98 42.54
N ILE A 293 -52.13 0.36 42.02
CA ILE A 293 -53.46 0.30 42.67
C ILE A 293 -53.70 -1.05 43.40
N LEU A 294 -52.70 -1.94 43.44
CA LEU A 294 -52.78 -3.26 44.12
C LEU A 294 -51.96 -3.33 45.40
#